data_AF-A0A9X2CZR3-F1
#
_entry.id   AF-A0A9X2CZR3-F1
#
_cell.length_a   1.000
_cell.length_b   1.000
_cell.length_c   1.000
_cell.angle_alpha   90.00
_cell.angle_beta   90.00
_cell.angle_gamma   90.00
#
_symmetry.space_group_name_H-M   'P 1'
#
loop_
_entity.id
_entity.type
_entity.pdbx_description
1 polymer ?
#
loop_
_entity_poly.entity_id
_entity_poly.type
_entity_poly.pdbx_seq_one_letter_code
_entity_poly.pdbx_strand_id
1 'polypeptide(L)'
;MPKNLKMLSINEDRPEISVRLNELIIQYNNSNDYNEDNSGADKTIINVDILEKIIDLSEDYITSIPIEERSSFLNEQDPRYLQLLTKFPTLHQILQLEKNASELLELSKYGQTVAKARWKLLSMFFISNPANPTKLPVKRLEDEYFPEFKYAGAEEKASWISAPEPFYQGSVLSLREFLQSMSSVIYLDNIIHYQLHFKDGLVYSNDGLLFNTRRSIGLNIQSGYSIFALSPDLQLYASDPNTVLDPNFHHSSFFRGRPVLCAGALRIEKGKIIEINLLSGHYKPDKKQLLAFLALLEEEGVDLTVVNVKDHPHGTMQNAKYYLTHRGFLAGEDSYKEARNAKLQFENDNYHKHLETAIRQGHLQAKFDQAVDFIHGVFYPKDISHGIFLLLQLLPVKGIGDQAKQFLDNEIGRSIIDIYTKYNDKSGSYEETVIEIQARISKIKKLDILFFFADFFKHLNNETLLKSVQERVIEVIKQSKKIHIKDDISINKILAGSPSLATYITYKEQHPELFEQEPAKVRSNRLQPRNKN
;
A
#
# COMPACT_ATOMS: atom_id res chain seq x y z
N MET A 1 35.94 2.09 4.91
CA MET A 1 36.49 1.25 3.84
C MET A 1 38.01 1.29 3.81
N PRO A 2 38.66 0.23 4.29
CA PRO A 2 40.09 0.03 4.12
C PRO A 2 40.41 -0.11 2.63
N LYS A 3 41.54 0.43 2.19
CA LYS A 3 42.12 0.13 0.86
C LYS A 3 43.13 -1.02 0.97
N ASN A 4 43.89 -1.03 2.07
CA ASN A 4 44.88 -2.05 2.39
C ASN A 4 44.47 -2.75 3.69
N LEU A 5 44.80 -4.04 3.78
CA LEU A 5 44.65 -4.81 5.00
C LEU A 5 45.84 -4.54 5.93
N LYS A 6 45.58 -4.42 7.23
CA LYS A 6 46.61 -4.17 8.24
C LYS A 6 47.27 -5.47 8.67
N MET A 7 48.60 -5.45 8.81
CA MET A 7 49.36 -6.57 9.35
C MET A 7 48.98 -6.84 10.81
N LEU A 8 48.97 -8.11 11.18
CA LEU A 8 48.73 -8.58 12.54
C LEU A 8 50.04 -8.58 13.34
N SER A 9 49.96 -8.29 14.64
CA SER A 9 51.05 -8.61 15.56
C SER A 9 51.23 -10.13 15.62
N ILE A 10 52.48 -10.60 15.63
CA ILE A 10 52.78 -12.03 15.70
C ILE A 10 52.35 -12.55 17.09
N ASN A 11 51.45 -13.53 17.12
CA ASN A 11 50.99 -14.20 18.33
C ASN A 11 52.02 -15.27 18.77
N GLU A 12 52.38 -15.31 20.05
CA GLU A 12 53.27 -16.36 20.61
C GLU A 12 52.53 -17.70 20.80
N ASP A 13 51.22 -17.70 21.02
CA ASP A 13 50.42 -18.91 21.31
C ASP A 13 50.00 -19.69 20.04
N ARG A 14 49.80 -19.00 18.92
CA ARG A 14 49.49 -19.59 17.60
C ARG A 14 50.19 -18.85 16.46
N PRO A 15 51.53 -18.89 16.41
CA PRO A 15 52.31 -18.11 15.45
C PRO A 15 51.99 -18.50 14.01
N GLU A 16 51.70 -19.77 13.73
CA GLU A 16 51.43 -20.28 12.38
C GLU A 16 50.26 -19.59 11.69
N ILE A 17 49.15 -19.36 12.40
CA ILE A 17 47.97 -18.69 11.83
C ILE A 17 48.25 -17.21 11.58
N SER A 18 48.84 -16.51 12.55
CA SER A 18 49.19 -15.09 12.37
C SER A 18 50.21 -14.87 11.27
N VAL A 19 51.20 -15.76 11.14
CA VAL A 19 52.17 -15.76 10.03
C VAL A 19 51.46 -15.98 8.71
N ARG A 20 50.58 -16.99 8.61
CA ARG A 20 49.86 -17.29 7.38
C ARG A 20 48.92 -16.18 6.95
N LEU A 21 48.19 -15.57 7.89
CA LEU A 21 47.35 -14.40 7.62
C LEU A 21 48.21 -13.21 7.15
N ASN A 22 49.36 -12.96 7.78
CA ASN A 22 50.30 -11.92 7.35
C ASN A 22 50.86 -12.18 5.94
N GLU A 23 51.16 -13.43 5.56
CA GLU A 23 51.53 -13.78 4.18
C GLU A 23 50.42 -13.43 3.19
N LEU A 24 49.18 -13.78 3.50
CA LEU A 24 48.02 -13.45 2.65
C LEU A 24 47.76 -11.95 2.56
N ILE A 25 47.93 -11.21 3.67
CA ILE A 25 47.83 -9.75 3.69
C ILE A 25 48.90 -9.13 2.78
N ILE A 26 50.14 -9.62 2.84
CA ILE A 26 51.22 -9.18 1.95
C ILE A 26 50.87 -9.49 0.50
N GLN A 27 50.40 -10.70 0.20
CA GLN A 27 49.97 -11.06 -1.16
C GLN A 27 48.84 -10.16 -1.66
N TYR A 28 47.83 -9.90 -0.85
CA TYR A 28 46.73 -9.00 -1.17
C TYR A 28 47.24 -7.58 -1.42
N ASN A 29 48.03 -7.04 -0.49
CA ASN A 29 48.54 -5.68 -0.58
C ASN A 29 49.51 -5.49 -1.76
N ASN A 30 50.32 -6.50 -2.11
CA ASN A 30 51.26 -6.48 -3.24
C ASN A 30 50.60 -6.76 -4.59
N SER A 31 49.46 -7.46 -4.61
CA SER A 31 48.65 -7.60 -5.84
C SER A 31 48.12 -6.25 -6.36
N ASN A 32 48.32 -5.17 -5.61
CA ASN A 32 48.01 -3.79 -5.99
C ASN A 32 49.11 -3.08 -6.80
N ASP A 33 50.34 -3.63 -6.90
CA ASP A 33 51.49 -2.94 -7.51
C ASP A 33 51.77 -3.32 -8.98
N TYR A 34 51.15 -4.39 -9.52
CA TYR A 34 51.36 -4.81 -10.91
C TYR A 34 50.23 -4.33 -11.83
N ASN A 35 50.39 -3.12 -12.39
CA ASN A 35 49.74 -2.73 -13.65
C ASN A 35 50.54 -1.61 -14.34
N GLU A 36 51.28 -1.98 -15.39
CA GLU A 36 52.19 -1.11 -16.16
C GLU A 36 51.50 -0.06 -17.04
N ASP A 37 50.17 -0.03 -17.15
CA ASP A 37 49.50 0.94 -18.02
C ASP A 37 49.03 2.21 -17.30
N ASN A 38 49.80 3.27 -17.57
CA ASN A 38 49.61 4.69 -17.29
C ASN A 38 48.15 5.19 -17.41
N SER A 39 47.54 5.56 -16.28
CA SER A 39 46.67 6.74 -16.14
C SER A 39 46.20 6.92 -14.69
N GLY A 40 46.98 7.63 -13.87
CA GLY A 40 46.55 8.55 -12.80
C GLY A 40 45.47 8.23 -11.76
N ALA A 41 44.92 7.01 -11.62
CA ALA A 41 43.87 6.74 -10.64
C ALA A 41 44.07 5.38 -9.94
N ASP A 42 44.51 5.42 -8.68
CA ASP A 42 44.39 4.42 -7.60
C ASP A 42 43.75 3.06 -8.03
N LYS A 43 44.56 2.15 -8.60
CA LYS A 43 44.12 0.86 -9.17
C LYS A 43 44.30 -0.32 -8.20
N THR A 44 43.87 -0.18 -6.95
CA THR A 44 43.83 -1.32 -5.98
C THR A 44 42.89 -2.40 -6.52
N ILE A 45 43.44 -3.52 -7.02
CA ILE A 45 42.65 -4.67 -7.51
C ILE A 45 42.09 -5.41 -6.29
N ILE A 46 40.81 -5.76 -6.35
CA ILE A 46 40.19 -6.58 -5.31
C ILE A 46 40.39 -8.05 -5.67
N ASN A 47 41.38 -8.70 -5.05
CA ASN A 47 41.65 -10.12 -5.24
C ASN A 47 40.70 -10.98 -4.37
N VAL A 48 39.61 -11.45 -4.98
CA VAL A 48 38.56 -12.24 -4.33
C VAL A 48 39.12 -13.52 -3.68
N ASP A 49 39.94 -14.28 -4.39
CA ASP A 49 40.48 -15.56 -3.91
C ASP A 49 41.34 -15.39 -2.65
N ILE A 50 42.12 -14.30 -2.56
CA ILE A 50 42.92 -14.01 -1.36
C ILE A 50 42.01 -13.57 -0.20
N LEU A 51 41.00 -12.75 -0.47
CA LEU A 51 40.05 -12.30 0.56
C LEU A 51 39.27 -13.47 1.15
N GLU A 52 38.80 -14.40 0.34
CA GLU A 52 38.11 -15.62 0.80
C GLU A 52 39.01 -16.45 1.73
N LYS A 53 40.29 -16.66 1.36
CA LYS A 53 41.26 -17.35 2.21
C LYS A 53 41.53 -16.63 3.53
N ILE A 54 41.57 -15.29 3.53
CA ILE A 54 41.73 -14.50 4.75
C ILE A 54 40.52 -14.67 5.66
N ILE A 55 39.31 -14.63 5.08
CA ILE A 55 38.05 -14.82 5.82
C ILE A 55 38.02 -16.23 6.43
N ASP A 56 38.25 -17.27 5.64
CA ASP A 56 38.23 -18.66 6.11
C ASP A 56 39.24 -18.93 7.24
N LEU A 57 40.47 -18.43 7.12
CA LEU A 57 41.47 -18.59 8.20
C LEU A 57 41.13 -17.77 9.45
N SER A 58 40.48 -16.62 9.30
CA SER A 58 40.02 -15.81 10.43
C SER A 58 38.88 -16.51 11.16
N GLU A 59 37.93 -17.06 10.40
CA GLU A 59 36.84 -17.91 10.88
C GLU A 59 37.37 -19.11 11.66
N ASP A 60 38.30 -19.88 11.09
CA ASP A 60 38.91 -21.05 11.74
C ASP A 60 39.61 -20.67 13.05
N TYR A 61 40.30 -19.52 13.08
CA TYR A 61 40.92 -19.04 14.30
C TYR A 61 39.89 -18.69 15.38
N ILE A 62 38.89 -17.88 15.05
CA ILE A 62 37.87 -17.41 16.00
C ILE A 62 37.07 -18.58 16.55
N THR A 63 36.62 -19.47 15.66
CA THR A 63 35.78 -20.63 16.02
C THR A 63 36.56 -21.72 16.77
N SER A 64 37.89 -21.75 16.65
CA SER A 64 38.71 -22.66 17.46
C SER A 64 38.76 -22.32 18.95
N ILE A 65 38.30 -21.13 19.34
CA ILE A 65 38.10 -20.75 20.74
C ILE A 65 36.66 -21.11 21.11
N PRO A 66 36.42 -21.95 22.14
CA PRO A 66 35.07 -22.36 22.53
C PRO A 66 34.14 -21.17 22.76
N ILE A 67 32.89 -21.26 22.31
CA ILE A 67 31.92 -20.15 22.39
C ILE A 67 31.66 -19.73 23.85
N GLU A 68 31.79 -20.66 24.80
CA GLU A 68 31.66 -20.43 26.24
C GLU A 68 32.76 -19.48 26.76
N GLU A 69 33.96 -19.52 26.16
CA GLU A 69 35.05 -18.61 26.49
C GLU A 69 34.89 -17.24 25.81
N ARG A 70 34.09 -17.15 24.73
CA ARG A 70 33.88 -15.94 23.93
C ARG A 70 32.54 -15.25 24.15
N SER A 71 31.81 -15.61 25.20
CA SER A 71 30.43 -15.16 25.41
C SER A 71 30.21 -14.56 26.79
N SER A 72 28.98 -14.06 27.00
CA SER A 72 28.49 -13.52 28.27
C SER A 72 29.16 -12.22 28.71
N PHE A 73 29.80 -11.46 27.82
CA PHE A 73 30.44 -10.18 28.11
C PHE A 73 29.46 -9.02 28.16
N LEU A 74 29.71 -8.08 29.06
CA LEU A 74 28.90 -6.85 29.17
C LEU A 74 29.38 -5.74 28.24
N ASN A 75 30.69 -5.60 28.05
CA ASN A 75 31.37 -4.57 27.24
C ASN A 75 32.88 -4.85 27.16
N GLU A 76 33.65 -3.97 26.50
CA GLU A 76 35.12 -4.12 26.33
C GLU A 76 35.91 -4.02 27.64
N GLN A 77 35.32 -3.46 28.70
CA GLN A 77 35.95 -3.34 30.02
C GLN A 77 35.64 -4.55 30.91
N ASP A 78 34.86 -5.51 30.44
CA ASP A 78 34.54 -6.73 31.20
C ASP A 78 35.83 -7.50 31.51
N PRO A 79 36.13 -7.78 32.79
CA PRO A 79 37.36 -8.48 33.17
C PRO A 79 37.53 -9.83 32.48
N ARG A 80 36.44 -10.53 32.14
CA ARG A 80 36.48 -11.81 31.43
C ARG A 80 36.90 -11.63 29.98
N TYR A 81 36.47 -10.55 29.34
CA TYR A 81 36.90 -10.22 27.99
C TYR A 81 38.38 -9.80 27.96
N LEU A 82 38.82 -9.00 28.94
CA LEU A 82 40.24 -8.64 29.08
C LEU A 82 41.11 -9.88 29.34
N GLN A 83 40.62 -10.83 30.14
CA GLN A 83 41.28 -12.12 30.35
C GLN A 83 41.33 -12.95 29.07
N LEU A 84 40.25 -12.98 28.28
CA LEU A 84 40.22 -13.63 26.97
C LEU A 84 41.28 -13.02 26.04
N LEU A 85 41.38 -11.69 25.97
CA LEU A 85 42.40 -11.01 25.18
C LEU A 85 43.83 -11.24 25.71
N THR A 86 44.01 -11.52 27.00
CA THR A 86 45.32 -11.92 27.54
C THR A 86 45.71 -13.31 27.03
N LYS A 87 44.75 -14.24 26.91
CA LYS A 87 44.96 -15.60 26.38
C LYS A 87 45.01 -15.66 24.85
N PHE A 88 44.36 -14.72 24.17
CA PHE A 88 44.28 -14.64 22.72
C PHE A 88 44.51 -13.21 22.23
N PRO A 89 45.75 -12.70 22.32
CA PRO A 89 46.06 -11.28 22.10
C PRO A 89 45.76 -10.77 20.68
N THR A 90 45.70 -11.66 19.70
CA THR A 90 45.37 -11.31 18.31
C THR A 90 43.90 -11.44 17.96
N LEU A 91 43.03 -11.91 18.86
CA LEU A 91 41.62 -12.17 18.57
C LEU A 91 40.92 -10.93 17.99
N HIS A 92 41.05 -9.79 18.66
CA HIS A 92 40.43 -8.55 18.19
C HIS A 92 40.99 -8.09 16.83
N GLN A 93 42.30 -8.27 16.59
CA GLN A 93 42.92 -7.91 15.30
C GLN A 93 42.44 -8.81 14.16
N ILE A 94 42.29 -10.11 14.42
CA ILE A 94 41.81 -11.11 13.46
C ILE A 94 40.33 -10.87 13.15
N LEU A 95 39.50 -10.58 14.15
CA LEU A 95 38.10 -10.19 13.94
C LEU A 95 38.00 -8.93 13.08
N GLN A 96 38.84 -7.93 13.35
CA GLN A 96 38.86 -6.71 12.53
C GLN A 96 39.37 -6.97 11.10
N LEU A 97 40.32 -7.90 10.94
CA LEU A 97 40.80 -8.34 9.63
C LEU A 97 39.66 -9.01 8.83
N GLU A 98 38.90 -9.90 9.45
CA GLU A 98 37.74 -10.57 8.86
C GLU A 98 36.66 -9.56 8.43
N LYS A 99 36.35 -8.56 9.28
CA LYS A 99 35.45 -7.44 8.94
C LYS A 99 35.93 -6.68 7.71
N ASN A 100 37.21 -6.32 7.68
CA ASN A 100 37.81 -5.57 6.59
C ASN A 100 37.84 -6.36 5.27
N ALA A 101 38.21 -7.64 5.34
CA ALA A 101 38.23 -8.53 4.18
C ALA A 101 36.83 -8.76 3.63
N SER A 102 35.84 -8.95 4.51
CA SER A 102 34.43 -9.07 4.14
C SER A 102 33.88 -7.80 3.48
N GLU A 103 34.23 -6.61 3.97
CA GLU A 103 33.82 -5.34 3.34
C GLU A 103 34.38 -5.21 1.91
N LEU A 104 35.65 -5.59 1.70
CA LEU A 104 36.29 -5.57 0.38
C LEU A 104 35.69 -6.62 -0.56
N LEU A 105 35.39 -7.82 -0.06
CA LEU A 105 34.75 -8.87 -0.83
C LEU A 105 33.35 -8.43 -1.31
N GLU A 106 32.57 -7.78 -0.45
CA GLU A 106 31.26 -7.22 -0.82
C GLU A 106 31.38 -6.11 -1.87
N LEU A 107 32.41 -5.27 -1.76
CA LEU A 107 32.68 -4.21 -2.72
C LEU A 107 33.05 -4.78 -4.11
N SER A 108 33.72 -5.94 -4.17
CA SER A 108 34.15 -6.59 -5.42
C SER A 108 32.99 -6.85 -6.40
N LYS A 109 31.77 -7.03 -5.88
CA LYS A 109 30.54 -7.25 -6.67
C LYS A 109 30.22 -6.09 -7.63
N TYR A 110 30.75 -4.89 -7.36
CA TYR A 110 30.48 -3.68 -8.12
C TYR A 110 31.63 -3.27 -9.05
N GLY A 111 32.80 -3.90 -8.93
CA GLY A 111 33.94 -3.59 -9.78
C GLY A 111 35.23 -4.25 -9.34
N GLN A 112 36.14 -4.45 -10.30
CA GLN A 112 37.42 -5.12 -10.09
C GLN A 112 38.43 -4.32 -9.26
N THR A 113 38.23 -3.01 -9.13
CA THR A 113 39.06 -2.15 -8.27
C THR A 113 38.20 -1.41 -7.27
N VAL A 114 38.78 -1.06 -6.12
CA VAL A 114 38.09 -0.28 -5.07
C VAL A 114 37.50 1.01 -5.64
N ALA A 115 38.25 1.72 -6.49
CA ALA A 115 37.78 2.95 -7.12
C ALA A 115 36.61 2.70 -8.08
N LYS A 116 36.70 1.69 -8.97
CA LYS A 116 35.62 1.35 -9.92
C LYS A 116 34.37 0.90 -9.20
N ALA A 117 34.50 0.08 -8.18
CA ALA A 117 33.37 -0.39 -7.38
C ALA A 117 32.66 0.75 -6.65
N ARG A 118 33.40 1.70 -6.06
CA ARG A 118 32.84 2.91 -5.45
C ARG A 118 32.13 3.79 -6.49
N TRP A 119 32.74 4.00 -7.64
CA TRP A 119 32.11 4.75 -8.73
C TRP A 119 30.86 4.06 -9.24
N LYS A 120 30.85 2.73 -9.35
CA LYS A 120 29.67 1.97 -9.75
C LYS A 120 28.55 2.12 -8.73
N LEU A 121 28.83 1.94 -7.43
CA LEU A 121 27.87 2.18 -6.34
C LEU A 121 27.28 3.60 -6.40
N LEU A 122 28.13 4.62 -6.56
CA LEU A 122 27.69 6.01 -6.69
C LEU A 122 26.84 6.23 -7.93
N SER A 123 27.26 5.68 -9.08
CA SER A 123 26.53 5.81 -10.35
C SER A 123 25.12 5.22 -10.28
N MET A 124 24.90 4.22 -9.43
CA MET A 124 23.60 3.59 -9.25
C MET A 124 22.56 4.50 -8.56
N PHE A 125 22.98 5.62 -7.94
CA PHE A 125 22.07 6.69 -7.50
C PHE A 125 21.59 7.59 -8.62
N PHE A 126 22.31 7.61 -9.75
CA PHE A 126 22.05 8.51 -10.87
C PHE A 126 21.50 7.69 -12.03
N ILE A 127 20.19 7.45 -12.02
CA ILE A 127 19.53 6.70 -13.08
C ILE A 127 18.93 7.69 -14.08
N SER A 128 19.29 7.51 -15.35
CA SER A 128 18.69 8.20 -16.50
C SER A 128 18.03 7.15 -17.37
N ASN A 129 16.87 7.46 -17.95
CA ASN A 129 16.24 6.55 -18.88
C ASN A 129 17.13 6.45 -20.15
N PRO A 130 17.59 5.25 -20.53
CA PRO A 130 18.51 5.08 -21.65
C PRO A 130 17.89 5.44 -23.00
N ALA A 131 16.55 5.37 -23.13
CA ALA A 131 15.82 5.77 -24.33
C ALA A 131 15.52 7.28 -24.36
N ASN A 132 15.46 7.93 -23.19
CA ASN A 132 15.26 9.37 -23.08
C ASN A 132 15.97 9.88 -21.81
N PRO A 133 17.10 10.62 -21.91
CA PRO A 133 17.93 11.00 -20.77
C PRO A 133 17.31 12.06 -19.84
N THR A 134 15.97 12.11 -19.76
CA THR A 134 15.28 12.82 -18.69
C THR A 134 15.60 12.18 -17.35
N LYS A 135 15.93 13.01 -16.36
CA LYS A 135 16.09 12.57 -14.97
C LYS A 135 14.72 12.19 -14.43
N LEU A 136 14.42 10.90 -14.41
CA LEU A 136 13.25 10.41 -13.69
C LEU A 136 13.45 10.68 -12.18
N PRO A 137 12.38 11.02 -11.44
CA PRO A 137 12.48 11.34 -10.02
C PRO A 137 12.65 10.05 -9.20
N VAL A 138 13.79 9.36 -9.32
CA VAL A 138 14.05 8.15 -8.52
C VAL A 138 14.09 8.46 -7.03
N LYS A 139 13.62 7.50 -6.23
CA LYS A 139 13.68 7.48 -4.78
C LYS A 139 14.65 6.38 -4.34
N ARG A 140 15.69 6.80 -3.61
CA ARG A 140 16.59 5.90 -2.88
C ARG A 140 15.99 5.54 -1.52
N LEU A 141 16.51 4.49 -0.89
CA LEU A 141 16.26 4.23 0.52
C LEU A 141 16.65 5.45 1.38
N GLU A 142 15.94 5.64 2.49
CA GLU A 142 16.33 6.62 3.51
C GLU A 142 17.73 6.32 4.05
N ASP A 143 18.43 7.36 4.52
CA ASP A 143 19.86 7.27 4.86
C ASP A 143 20.17 6.21 5.93
N GLU A 144 19.23 5.97 6.85
CA GLU A 144 19.32 4.93 7.88
C GLU A 144 19.41 3.50 7.32
N TYR A 145 18.87 3.27 6.11
CA TYR A 145 18.89 1.98 5.40
C TYR A 145 19.93 1.93 4.29
N PHE A 146 20.86 2.89 4.22
CA PHE A 146 21.95 2.85 3.24
C PHE A 146 22.77 1.54 3.24
N PRO A 147 23.00 0.86 4.39
CA PRO A 147 23.68 -0.43 4.40
C PRO A 147 22.99 -1.48 3.51
N GLU A 148 21.66 -1.53 3.50
CA GLU A 148 20.88 -2.46 2.67
C GLU A 148 21.21 -2.30 1.17
N PHE A 149 21.26 -1.05 0.68
CA PHE A 149 21.69 -0.76 -0.69
C PHE A 149 23.15 -1.13 -0.93
N LYS A 150 24.05 -0.68 -0.03
CA LYS A 150 25.51 -0.88 -0.15
C LYS A 150 25.86 -2.36 -0.28
N TYR A 151 25.21 -3.21 0.51
CA TYR A 151 25.51 -4.64 0.59
C TYR A 151 24.53 -5.50 -0.23
N ALA A 152 23.76 -4.91 -1.15
CA ALA A 152 22.83 -5.60 -2.03
C ALA A 152 21.88 -6.56 -1.28
N GLY A 153 21.35 -6.09 -0.16
CA GLY A 153 20.46 -6.84 0.73
C GLY A 153 21.15 -7.70 1.78
N ALA A 154 22.48 -7.81 1.84
CA ALA A 154 23.15 -8.50 2.95
C ALA A 154 23.24 -7.59 4.19
N GLU A 155 22.10 -7.17 4.73
CA GLU A 155 22.00 -6.19 5.83
C GLU A 155 22.58 -6.74 7.15
N GLU A 156 22.42 -8.03 7.41
CA GLU A 156 22.98 -8.69 8.58
C GLU A 156 24.52 -8.65 8.51
N LYS A 157 25.07 -8.98 7.34
CA LYS A 157 26.51 -8.87 7.06
C LYS A 157 26.99 -7.43 7.20
N ALA A 158 26.19 -6.47 6.74
CA ALA A 158 26.47 -5.05 6.86
C ALA A 158 26.55 -4.60 8.33
N SER A 159 25.59 -5.05 9.14
CA SER A 159 25.52 -4.80 10.58
C SER A 159 26.75 -5.35 11.28
N TRP A 160 27.17 -6.58 10.94
CA TRP A 160 28.36 -7.20 11.51
C TRP A 160 29.66 -6.45 11.12
N ILE A 161 29.80 -6.09 9.84
CA ILE A 161 30.97 -5.33 9.36
C ILE A 161 31.06 -3.95 10.04
N SER A 162 29.91 -3.29 10.24
CA SER A 162 29.85 -1.90 10.69
C SER A 162 29.74 -1.77 12.21
N ALA A 163 29.57 -2.87 12.95
CA ALA A 163 29.49 -2.85 14.40
C ALA A 163 30.80 -2.32 15.00
N PRO A 164 30.76 -1.25 15.82
CA PRO A 164 31.95 -0.69 16.45
C PRO A 164 32.52 -1.67 17.49
N GLU A 165 31.64 -2.35 18.20
CA GLU A 165 31.97 -3.33 19.22
C GLU A 165 32.13 -4.74 18.61
N PRO A 166 32.94 -5.61 19.21
CA PRO A 166 33.07 -7.00 18.79
C PRO A 166 31.93 -7.90 19.31
N PHE A 167 31.03 -7.37 20.15
CA PHE A 167 30.02 -8.15 20.85
C PHE A 167 28.66 -8.14 20.16
N TYR A 168 28.10 -9.33 19.97
CA TYR A 168 26.72 -9.57 19.55
C TYR A 168 26.04 -10.43 20.60
N GLN A 169 24.99 -9.89 21.24
CA GLN A 169 24.34 -10.54 22.39
C GLN A 169 25.36 -10.94 23.49
N GLY A 170 26.37 -10.09 23.72
CA GLY A 170 27.45 -10.35 24.68
C GLY A 170 28.50 -11.36 24.23
N SER A 171 28.53 -11.75 22.95
CA SER A 171 29.46 -12.75 22.43
C SER A 171 30.32 -12.21 21.28
N VAL A 172 31.60 -12.57 21.25
CA VAL A 172 32.48 -12.31 20.12
C VAL A 172 32.25 -13.40 19.08
N LEU A 173 31.56 -13.07 18.00
CA LEU A 173 31.19 -14.03 16.94
C LEU A 173 31.96 -13.74 15.65
N SER A 174 32.40 -14.80 14.96
CA SER A 174 32.83 -14.69 13.57
C SER A 174 31.65 -14.34 12.66
N LEU A 175 31.90 -14.02 11.38
CA LEU A 175 30.82 -13.69 10.46
C LEU A 175 29.84 -14.86 10.29
N ARG A 176 30.34 -16.10 10.11
CA ARG A 176 29.51 -17.29 9.93
C ARG A 176 28.61 -17.57 11.12
N GLU A 177 29.15 -17.48 12.34
CA GLU A 177 28.37 -17.67 13.56
C GLU A 177 27.33 -16.57 13.74
N PHE A 178 27.69 -15.33 13.43
CA PHE A 178 26.76 -14.22 13.46
C PHE A 178 25.60 -14.44 12.50
N LEU A 179 25.86 -14.79 11.25
CA LEU A 179 24.81 -15.01 10.25
C LEU A 179 23.87 -16.18 10.62
N GLN A 180 24.37 -17.22 11.29
CA GLN A 180 23.53 -18.31 11.79
C GLN A 180 22.57 -17.88 12.92
N SER A 181 22.89 -16.79 13.61
CA SER A 181 22.11 -16.27 14.74
C SER A 181 21.04 -15.24 14.36
N MET A 182 21.05 -14.75 13.11
CA MET A 182 20.20 -13.65 12.66
C MET A 182 19.03 -14.13 11.79
N SER A 183 17.86 -13.52 11.94
CA SER A 183 16.76 -13.64 10.98
C SER A 183 17.05 -12.75 9.77
N SER A 184 17.01 -13.31 8.56
CA SER A 184 17.37 -12.56 7.36
C SER A 184 16.18 -11.94 6.62
N VAL A 185 16.36 -10.71 6.15
CA VAL A 185 15.46 -10.13 5.14
C VAL A 185 15.55 -10.96 3.85
N ILE A 186 14.41 -11.20 3.19
CA ILE A 186 14.37 -12.01 1.95
C ILE A 186 14.66 -11.09 0.77
N TYR A 187 15.70 -11.36 0.00
CA TYR A 187 15.99 -10.65 -1.25
C TYR A 187 15.93 -11.61 -2.43
N LEU A 188 15.32 -11.15 -3.51
CA LEU A 188 15.10 -11.98 -4.69
C LEU A 188 16.32 -11.97 -5.62
N ASP A 189 16.74 -13.15 -6.08
CA ASP A 189 17.68 -13.30 -7.21
C ASP A 189 16.98 -13.08 -8.55
N ASN A 190 15.76 -13.59 -8.68
CA ASN A 190 14.94 -13.44 -9.87
C ASN A 190 13.56 -12.86 -9.52
N ILE A 191 13.30 -11.65 -10.03
CA ILE A 191 12.06 -10.92 -9.79
C ILE A 191 11.02 -11.07 -10.90
N ILE A 192 11.33 -11.78 -11.98
CA ILE A 192 10.47 -11.82 -13.17
C ILE A 192 9.07 -12.37 -12.87
N HIS A 193 8.95 -13.28 -11.90
CA HIS A 193 7.67 -13.83 -11.45
C HIS A 193 6.77 -12.79 -10.76
N TYR A 194 7.34 -11.71 -10.23
CA TYR A 194 6.63 -10.63 -9.56
C TYR A 194 6.28 -9.48 -10.51
N GLN A 195 6.75 -9.54 -11.76
CA GLN A 195 6.49 -8.51 -12.76
C GLN A 195 5.02 -8.49 -13.16
N LEU A 196 4.47 -7.29 -13.26
CA LEU A 196 3.13 -7.03 -13.74
C LEU A 196 3.17 -6.39 -15.14
N HIS A 197 2.16 -6.70 -15.94
CA HIS A 197 2.01 -6.23 -17.30
C HIS A 197 0.70 -5.47 -17.46
N PHE A 198 0.70 -4.42 -18.28
CA PHE A 198 -0.49 -3.66 -18.62
C PHE A 198 -1.00 -4.05 -20.00
N LYS A 199 -2.32 -4.19 -20.13
CA LYS A 199 -2.99 -4.38 -21.41
C LYS A 199 -4.41 -3.83 -21.33
N ASP A 200 -4.75 -2.92 -22.24
CA ASP A 200 -6.07 -2.29 -22.33
C ASP A 200 -6.54 -1.67 -20.99
N GLY A 201 -5.60 -1.05 -20.24
CA GLY A 201 -5.87 -0.45 -18.92
C GLY A 201 -6.06 -1.45 -17.77
N LEU A 202 -5.82 -2.74 -18.00
CA LEU A 202 -5.89 -3.80 -16.99
C LEU A 202 -4.50 -4.34 -16.67
N VAL A 203 -4.35 -4.80 -15.42
CA VAL A 203 -3.12 -5.35 -14.87
C VAL A 203 -3.16 -6.87 -14.89
N TYR A 204 -2.10 -7.47 -15.43
CA TYR A 204 -1.90 -8.91 -15.54
C TYR A 204 -0.63 -9.32 -14.79
N SER A 205 -0.66 -10.50 -14.15
CA SER A 205 0.57 -11.15 -13.68
C SER A 205 1.39 -11.70 -14.83
N ASN A 206 2.63 -12.09 -14.55
CA ASN A 206 3.54 -12.64 -15.55
C ASN A 206 3.06 -13.95 -16.21
N ASP A 207 2.12 -14.66 -15.60
CA ASP A 207 1.44 -15.83 -16.17
C ASP A 207 0.26 -15.49 -17.09
N GLY A 208 -0.04 -14.20 -17.29
CA GLY A 208 -1.12 -13.71 -18.15
C GLY A 208 -2.50 -13.71 -17.51
N LEU A 209 -2.62 -13.95 -16.20
CA LEU A 209 -3.88 -13.86 -15.47
C LEU A 209 -4.16 -12.43 -14.99
N LEU A 210 -5.44 -12.07 -14.84
CA LEU A 210 -5.82 -10.78 -14.24
C LEU A 210 -5.35 -10.72 -12.79
N PHE A 211 -4.55 -9.70 -12.48
CA PHE A 211 -4.01 -9.54 -11.14
C PHE A 211 -5.11 -9.15 -10.14
N ASN A 212 -5.11 -9.74 -8.96
CA ASN A 212 -6.15 -9.52 -7.96
C ASN A 212 -5.60 -9.63 -6.53
N THR A 213 -5.65 -8.52 -5.80
CA THR A 213 -5.09 -8.43 -4.44
C THR A 213 -6.07 -8.85 -3.35
N ARG A 214 -7.32 -9.22 -3.69
CA ARG A 214 -8.37 -9.54 -2.70
C ARG A 214 -7.97 -10.59 -1.67
N ARG A 215 -7.13 -11.56 -2.05
CA ARG A 215 -6.66 -12.64 -1.17
C ARG A 215 -5.38 -12.31 -0.41
N SER A 216 -4.76 -11.17 -0.72
CA SER A 216 -3.49 -10.78 -0.12
C SER A 216 -3.63 -10.49 1.37
N ILE A 217 -2.71 -11.08 2.14
CA ILE A 217 -2.62 -11.00 3.61
C ILE A 217 -1.16 -11.08 4.06
N GLY A 218 -0.86 -10.50 5.22
CA GLY A 218 0.45 -10.58 5.86
C GLY A 218 0.52 -9.69 7.10
N LEU A 219 1.56 -9.85 7.92
CA LEU A 219 1.72 -9.07 9.16
C LEU A 219 1.96 -7.59 8.88
N ASN A 220 2.76 -7.29 7.85
CA ASN A 220 3.22 -5.93 7.52
C ASN A 220 2.45 -5.29 6.36
N ILE A 221 1.29 -5.84 6.01
CA ILE A 221 0.44 -5.32 4.94
C ILE A 221 -1.03 -5.38 5.30
N GLN A 222 -1.77 -4.34 4.92
CA GLN A 222 -3.20 -4.34 5.08
C GLN A 222 -3.85 -5.37 4.15
N SER A 223 -4.76 -6.20 4.67
CA SER A 223 -5.46 -7.21 3.85
C SER A 223 -6.12 -6.56 2.62
N GLY A 224 -5.99 -7.23 1.48
CA GLY A 224 -6.49 -6.76 0.19
C GLY A 224 -5.51 -5.89 -0.59
N TYR A 225 -4.28 -5.66 -0.11
CA TYR A 225 -3.23 -4.95 -0.82
C TYR A 225 -2.03 -5.85 -1.10
N SER A 226 -1.28 -5.55 -2.16
CA SER A 226 0.07 -6.06 -2.38
C SER A 226 1.08 -4.91 -2.26
N ILE A 227 2.26 -5.16 -1.70
CA ILE A 227 3.36 -4.19 -1.82
C ILE A 227 3.79 -4.13 -3.28
N PHE A 228 4.21 -2.96 -3.74
CA PHE A 228 4.75 -2.79 -5.08
C PHE A 228 6.02 -1.97 -5.10
N ALA A 229 6.85 -2.20 -6.11
CA ALA A 229 7.96 -1.35 -6.45
C ALA A 229 8.01 -1.14 -7.97
N LEU A 230 8.15 0.11 -8.39
CA LEU A 230 8.29 0.52 -9.78
C LEU A 230 9.77 0.75 -10.07
N SER A 231 10.32 -0.04 -10.98
CA SER A 231 11.71 0.07 -11.41
C SER A 231 11.97 1.33 -12.24
N PRO A 232 13.23 1.78 -12.34
CA PRO A 232 13.64 2.90 -13.22
C PRO A 232 13.37 2.70 -14.73
N ASP A 233 13.23 1.46 -15.18
CA ASP A 233 12.84 1.07 -16.55
C ASP A 233 11.31 0.93 -16.71
N LEU A 234 10.54 1.53 -15.79
CA LEU A 234 9.07 1.60 -15.82
C LEU A 234 8.37 0.24 -15.70
N GLN A 235 9.07 -0.80 -15.25
CA GLN A 235 8.49 -2.11 -14.96
C GLN A 235 7.96 -2.16 -13.53
N LEU A 236 6.70 -2.56 -13.38
CA LEU A 236 6.01 -2.67 -12.10
C LEU A 236 6.14 -4.09 -11.54
N TYR A 237 6.48 -4.19 -10.26
CA TYR A 237 6.56 -5.46 -9.54
C TYR A 237 5.68 -5.41 -8.30
N ALA A 238 4.99 -6.50 -7.97
CA ALA A 238 4.18 -6.60 -6.76
C ALA A 238 4.25 -7.97 -6.10
N SER A 239 4.05 -8.03 -4.79
CA SER A 239 4.02 -9.28 -4.04
C SER A 239 2.85 -10.17 -4.48
N ASP A 240 3.08 -11.49 -4.55
CA ASP A 240 2.05 -12.46 -4.95
C ASP A 240 0.89 -12.48 -3.95
N PRO A 241 -0.32 -12.05 -4.36
CA PRO A 241 -1.48 -11.95 -3.50
C PRO A 241 -2.08 -13.31 -3.12
N ASN A 242 -1.61 -14.42 -3.71
CA ASN A 242 -2.06 -15.77 -3.39
C ASN A 242 -1.24 -16.43 -2.28
N THR A 243 -0.17 -15.79 -1.84
CA THR A 243 0.69 -16.26 -0.74
C THR A 243 0.54 -15.34 0.47
N VAL A 244 0.79 -15.89 1.67
CA VAL A 244 0.94 -15.05 2.86
C VAL A 244 2.26 -14.29 2.71
N LEU A 245 2.20 -12.96 2.73
CA LEU A 245 3.41 -12.14 2.65
C LEU A 245 4.28 -12.39 3.87
N ASP A 246 5.49 -12.92 3.63
CA ASP A 246 6.48 -13.15 4.66
C ASP A 246 6.84 -11.82 5.36
N PRO A 247 6.92 -11.77 6.70
CA PRO A 247 7.27 -10.55 7.42
C PRO A 247 8.64 -9.98 7.03
N ASN A 248 9.56 -10.81 6.55
CA ASN A 248 10.90 -10.45 6.09
C ASN A 248 10.94 -10.08 4.59
N PHE A 249 9.79 -10.09 3.89
CA PHE A 249 9.69 -9.63 2.51
C PHE A 249 9.19 -8.19 2.46
N HIS A 250 10.03 -7.29 1.96
CA HIS A 250 9.82 -5.84 1.96
C HIS A 250 9.89 -5.27 0.54
N HIS A 251 9.58 -3.97 0.38
CA HIS A 251 9.69 -3.29 -0.94
C HIS A 251 11.09 -3.37 -1.53
N SER A 252 12.10 -3.38 -0.67
CA SER A 252 13.51 -3.46 -1.04
C SER A 252 13.94 -4.86 -1.48
N SER A 253 13.17 -5.91 -1.15
CA SER A 253 13.38 -7.30 -1.58
C SER A 253 13.43 -7.46 -3.10
N PHE A 254 12.66 -6.64 -3.84
CA PHE A 254 12.65 -6.67 -5.31
C PHE A 254 13.99 -6.22 -5.91
N PHE A 255 14.59 -5.16 -5.37
CA PHE A 255 15.73 -4.50 -6.01
C PHE A 255 16.99 -4.47 -5.15
N ARG A 256 17.03 -5.21 -4.04
CA ARG A 256 18.18 -5.26 -3.12
C ARG A 256 18.59 -3.87 -2.65
N GLY A 257 17.59 -3.07 -2.28
CA GLY A 257 17.75 -1.69 -1.85
C GLY A 257 18.12 -0.68 -2.94
N ARG A 258 18.21 -1.06 -4.22
CA ARG A 258 18.51 -0.13 -5.32
C ARG A 258 17.39 0.90 -5.51
N PRO A 259 17.70 2.13 -5.98
CA PRO A 259 16.69 3.15 -6.21
C PRO A 259 15.54 2.69 -7.11
N VAL A 260 14.34 3.12 -6.76
CA VAL A 260 13.08 2.84 -7.47
C VAL A 260 12.45 4.14 -7.93
N LEU A 261 11.53 4.11 -8.89
CA LEU A 261 10.71 5.29 -9.22
C LEU A 261 9.62 5.52 -8.19
N CYS A 262 9.03 4.47 -7.66
CA CYS A 262 7.98 4.56 -6.67
C CYS A 262 7.86 3.22 -5.94
N ALA A 263 7.39 3.24 -4.70
CA ALA A 263 7.09 2.05 -3.93
C ALA A 263 5.93 2.33 -2.97
N GLY A 264 5.17 1.30 -2.64
CA GLY A 264 4.00 1.48 -1.78
C GLY A 264 3.13 0.24 -1.76
N ALA A 265 1.82 0.42 -1.68
CA ALA A 265 0.88 -0.69 -1.81
C ALA A 265 -0.25 -0.38 -2.81
N LEU A 266 -0.69 -1.44 -3.51
CA LEU A 266 -1.76 -1.41 -4.51
C LEU A 266 -2.92 -2.28 -4.06
N ARG A 267 -4.13 -1.80 -4.33
CA ARG A 267 -5.33 -2.65 -4.35
C ARG A 267 -5.82 -2.77 -5.79
N ILE A 268 -5.90 -4.01 -6.26
CA ILE A 268 -6.28 -4.36 -7.63
C ILE A 268 -7.39 -5.40 -7.57
N GLU A 269 -8.47 -5.18 -8.29
CA GLU A 269 -9.61 -6.08 -8.37
C GLU A 269 -9.91 -6.42 -9.83
N LYS A 270 -9.79 -7.70 -10.19
CA LYS A 270 -9.99 -8.18 -11.57
C LYS A 270 -9.16 -7.38 -12.58
N GLY A 271 -7.88 -7.15 -12.27
CA GLY A 271 -6.94 -6.36 -13.06
C GLY A 271 -7.14 -4.85 -13.03
N LYS A 272 -8.18 -4.33 -12.37
CA LYS A 272 -8.39 -2.88 -12.25
C LYS A 272 -7.72 -2.36 -10.98
N ILE A 273 -6.84 -1.37 -11.12
CA ILE A 273 -6.32 -0.65 -9.96
C ILE A 273 -7.49 0.15 -9.36
N ILE A 274 -7.70 -0.02 -8.05
CA ILE A 274 -8.73 0.68 -7.30
C ILE A 274 -8.08 1.70 -6.36
N GLU A 275 -6.93 1.34 -5.77
CA GLU A 275 -6.23 2.22 -4.84
C GLU A 275 -4.71 2.07 -4.90
N ILE A 276 -4.04 3.19 -4.64
CA ILE A 276 -2.59 3.30 -4.51
C ILE A 276 -2.29 4.04 -3.21
N ASN A 277 -1.36 3.56 -2.42
CA ASN A 277 -0.80 4.35 -1.33
C ASN A 277 0.73 4.30 -1.36
N LEU A 278 1.36 5.38 -0.91
CA LEU A 278 2.83 5.50 -0.85
C LEU A 278 3.44 4.89 0.42
N LEU A 279 2.73 3.98 1.09
CA LEU A 279 3.20 3.35 2.32
C LEU A 279 4.31 2.37 1.97
N SER A 280 5.55 2.84 2.06
CA SER A 280 6.75 2.01 2.01
C SER A 280 7.69 2.43 3.14
N GLY A 281 8.20 1.44 3.86
CA GLY A 281 9.05 1.66 5.04
C GLY A 281 10.34 2.36 4.66
N HIS A 282 11.22 1.68 3.92
CA HIS A 282 12.57 2.18 3.68
C HIS A 282 12.65 3.18 2.52
N TYR A 283 11.73 3.13 1.55
CA TYR A 283 11.75 4.04 0.40
C TYR A 283 11.02 5.35 0.64
N LYS A 284 9.85 5.41 1.31
CA LYS A 284 9.09 6.66 1.57
C LYS A 284 9.01 7.64 0.37
N PRO A 285 8.52 7.22 -0.81
CA PRO A 285 8.41 8.12 -1.97
C PRO A 285 7.49 9.30 -1.66
N ASP A 286 7.76 10.41 -2.34
CA ASP A 286 7.00 11.63 -2.22
C ASP A 286 6.05 11.85 -3.42
N LYS A 287 5.37 12.98 -3.37
CA LYS A 287 4.44 13.44 -4.39
C LYS A 287 5.00 13.39 -5.83
N LYS A 288 6.29 13.70 -6.06
CA LYS A 288 6.90 13.69 -7.40
C LYS A 288 6.93 12.27 -7.96
N GLN A 289 7.25 11.29 -7.13
CA GLN A 289 7.25 9.87 -7.51
C GLN A 289 5.84 9.37 -7.82
N LEU A 290 4.85 9.74 -6.99
CA LEU A 290 3.45 9.38 -7.25
C LEU A 290 2.94 9.99 -8.56
N LEU A 291 3.25 11.27 -8.83
CA LEU A 291 2.86 11.91 -10.09
C LEU A 291 3.47 11.20 -11.30
N ALA A 292 4.74 10.81 -11.23
CA ALA A 292 5.38 10.04 -12.30
C ALA A 292 4.73 8.66 -12.48
N PHE A 293 4.40 7.98 -11.38
CA PHE A 293 3.71 6.69 -11.45
C PHE A 293 2.29 6.82 -12.04
N LEU A 294 1.52 7.83 -11.63
CA LEU A 294 0.19 8.08 -12.18
C LEU A 294 0.24 8.44 -13.67
N ALA A 295 1.23 9.22 -14.11
CA ALA A 295 1.43 9.50 -15.53
C ALA A 295 1.70 8.21 -16.33
N LEU A 296 2.54 7.32 -15.82
CA LEU A 296 2.77 6.01 -16.42
C LEU A 296 1.46 5.20 -16.52
N LEU A 297 0.68 5.13 -15.45
CA LEU A 297 -0.59 4.40 -15.47
C LEU A 297 -1.57 4.96 -16.50
N GLU A 298 -1.63 6.29 -16.64
CA GLU A 298 -2.46 6.95 -17.67
C GLU A 298 -1.98 6.62 -19.08
N GLU A 299 -0.67 6.58 -19.31
CA GLU A 299 -0.07 6.16 -20.59
C GLU A 299 -0.38 4.69 -20.92
N GLU A 300 -0.40 3.82 -19.91
CA GLU A 300 -0.78 2.40 -20.00
C GLU A 300 -2.31 2.17 -20.12
N GLY A 301 -3.10 3.25 -20.23
CA GLY A 301 -4.55 3.20 -20.44
C GLY A 301 -5.38 2.91 -19.19
N VAL A 302 -4.79 2.97 -17.99
CA VAL A 302 -5.52 2.78 -16.73
C VAL A 302 -6.48 3.95 -16.51
N ASP A 303 -7.74 3.64 -16.20
CA ASP A 303 -8.76 4.65 -15.89
C ASP A 303 -8.53 5.27 -14.49
N LEU A 304 -7.79 6.37 -14.45
CA LEU A 304 -7.50 7.09 -13.20
C LEU A 304 -8.74 7.75 -12.57
N THR A 305 -9.88 7.81 -13.25
CA THR A 305 -11.11 8.42 -12.68
C THR A 305 -11.74 7.54 -11.60
N VAL A 306 -11.39 6.25 -11.56
CA VAL A 306 -11.86 5.30 -10.54
C VAL A 306 -10.79 4.90 -9.52
N VAL A 307 -9.54 5.33 -9.73
CA VAL A 307 -8.41 5.05 -8.84
C VAL A 307 -8.36 6.08 -7.71
N ASN A 308 -8.10 5.63 -6.48
CA ASN A 308 -7.85 6.53 -5.35
C ASN A 308 -6.40 6.45 -4.88
N VAL A 309 -5.84 7.59 -4.43
CA VAL A 309 -4.45 7.72 -4.02
C VAL A 309 -4.29 8.33 -2.63
N LYS A 310 -3.35 7.77 -1.87
CA LYS A 310 -2.92 8.26 -0.56
C LYS A 310 -1.42 8.53 -0.61
N ASP A 311 -1.01 9.78 -0.52
CA ASP A 311 0.40 10.16 -0.67
C ASP A 311 1.21 10.15 0.65
N HIS A 312 0.57 9.95 1.80
CA HIS A 312 1.25 9.79 3.10
C HIS A 312 0.36 9.07 4.14
N PRO A 313 0.92 8.52 5.24
CA PRO A 313 0.18 7.70 6.22
C PRO A 313 -1.08 8.34 6.83
N HIS A 314 -1.08 9.65 7.03
CA HIS A 314 -2.21 10.38 7.61
C HIS A 314 -2.99 11.22 6.60
N GLY A 315 -2.69 11.09 5.31
CA GLY A 315 -3.36 11.85 4.25
C GLY A 315 -4.79 11.40 3.99
N THR A 316 -5.61 12.28 3.44
CA THR A 316 -6.95 11.93 2.96
C THR A 316 -6.89 11.20 1.63
N MET A 317 -7.86 10.31 1.41
CA MET A 317 -8.00 9.58 0.16
C MET A 317 -8.56 10.49 -0.93
N GLN A 318 -7.95 10.43 -2.12
CA GLN A 318 -8.26 11.33 -3.22
C GLN A 318 -8.33 10.61 -4.54
N ASN A 319 -9.05 11.18 -5.50
CA ASN A 319 -9.08 10.66 -6.86
C ASN A 319 -7.73 10.85 -7.60
N ALA A 320 -7.24 9.80 -8.26
CA ALA A 320 -5.95 9.80 -8.94
C ALA A 320 -5.91 10.77 -10.13
N LYS A 321 -6.96 10.81 -10.97
CA LYS A 321 -7.03 11.73 -12.12
C LYS A 321 -6.98 13.18 -11.64
N TYR A 322 -7.71 13.50 -10.58
CA TYR A 322 -7.66 14.83 -9.97
C TYR A 322 -6.25 15.16 -9.46
N TYR A 323 -5.64 14.23 -8.69
CA TYR A 323 -4.28 14.40 -8.14
C TYR A 323 -3.25 14.67 -9.24
N LEU A 324 -3.30 13.90 -10.34
CA LEU A 324 -2.41 14.06 -11.49
C LEU A 324 -2.61 15.41 -12.18
N THR A 325 -3.85 15.76 -12.52
CA THR A 325 -4.17 17.01 -13.23
C THR A 325 -3.79 18.26 -12.43
N HIS A 326 -3.86 18.21 -11.11
CA HIS A 326 -3.52 19.32 -10.22
C HIS A 326 -2.09 19.22 -9.67
N ARG A 327 -1.24 18.38 -10.26
CA ARG A 327 0.16 18.20 -9.88
C ARG A 327 0.31 18.01 -8.38
N GLY A 328 -0.54 17.17 -7.78
CA GLY A 328 -0.60 16.79 -6.36
C GLY A 328 -0.92 17.94 -5.39
N PHE A 329 -1.60 19.00 -5.84
CA PHE A 329 -2.05 20.08 -4.97
C PHE A 329 -3.36 19.70 -4.25
N LEU A 330 -3.38 19.84 -2.92
CA LEU A 330 -4.41 19.32 -2.03
C LEU A 330 -5.34 20.42 -1.48
N ALA A 331 -6.00 21.17 -2.35
CA ALA A 331 -6.90 22.25 -1.94
C ALA A 331 -8.18 21.77 -1.21
N GLY A 332 -8.55 20.50 -1.42
CA GLY A 332 -9.81 19.93 -0.93
C GLY A 332 -9.91 19.84 0.59
N GLU A 333 -8.79 19.63 1.27
CA GLU A 333 -8.74 19.47 2.72
C GLU A 333 -9.12 20.77 3.45
N ASP A 334 -8.54 21.89 3.02
CA ASP A 334 -8.83 23.19 3.62
C ASP A 334 -10.27 23.61 3.30
N SER A 335 -10.73 23.39 2.08
CA SER A 335 -12.13 23.62 1.72
C SER A 335 -13.08 22.76 2.54
N TYR A 336 -12.73 21.50 2.83
CA TYR A 336 -13.56 20.64 3.66
C TYR A 336 -13.55 21.08 5.13
N LYS A 337 -12.42 21.53 5.68
CA LYS A 337 -12.35 22.14 7.02
C LYS A 337 -13.25 23.36 7.12
N GLU A 338 -13.21 24.26 6.13
CA GLU A 338 -14.11 25.41 6.09
C GLU A 338 -15.58 25.01 5.97
N ALA A 339 -15.89 23.97 5.19
CA ALA A 339 -17.24 23.41 5.15
C ALA A 339 -17.68 22.91 6.54
N ARG A 340 -16.83 22.17 7.25
CA ARG A 340 -17.16 21.70 8.61
C ARG A 340 -17.38 22.86 9.59
N ASN A 341 -16.57 23.91 9.51
CA ASN A 341 -16.75 25.12 10.33
C ASN A 341 -18.09 25.80 10.03
N ALA A 342 -18.42 26.00 8.75
CA ALA A 342 -19.69 26.57 8.33
C ALA A 342 -20.89 25.70 8.76
N LYS A 343 -20.76 24.36 8.69
CA LYS A 343 -21.78 23.41 9.17
C LYS A 343 -22.04 23.56 10.66
N LEU A 344 -20.99 23.73 11.48
CA LEU A 344 -21.11 23.96 12.93
C LEU A 344 -21.77 25.31 13.25
N GLN A 345 -21.59 26.31 12.39
CA GLN A 345 -22.17 27.64 12.52
C GLN A 345 -23.54 27.78 11.86
N PHE A 346 -24.08 26.71 11.25
CA PHE A 346 -25.34 26.70 10.50
C PHE A 346 -25.38 27.70 9.33
N GLU A 347 -24.23 27.95 8.70
CA GLU A 347 -24.11 28.84 7.54
C GLU A 347 -24.31 28.05 6.22
N ASN A 348 -25.56 27.85 5.80
CA ASN A 348 -25.90 27.00 4.65
C ASN A 348 -25.14 27.35 3.36
N ASP A 349 -25.09 28.63 2.99
CA ASP A 349 -24.47 29.06 1.73
C ASP A 349 -22.95 28.83 1.73
N ASN A 350 -22.29 29.12 2.85
CA ASN A 350 -20.87 28.87 3.02
C ASN A 350 -20.58 27.37 3.07
N TYR A 351 -21.42 26.59 3.75
CA TYR A 351 -21.30 25.14 3.77
C TYR A 351 -21.36 24.55 2.37
N HIS A 352 -22.38 24.91 1.56
CA HIS A 352 -22.50 24.44 0.18
C HIS A 352 -21.30 24.83 -0.66
N LYS A 353 -20.92 26.10 -0.64
CA LYS A 353 -19.78 26.61 -1.41
C LYS A 353 -18.49 25.86 -1.10
N HIS A 354 -18.18 25.68 0.18
CA HIS A 354 -16.95 25.04 0.62
C HIS A 354 -16.99 23.51 0.40
N LEU A 355 -18.12 22.86 0.66
CA LEU A 355 -18.29 21.43 0.44
C LEU A 355 -18.21 21.07 -1.04
N GLU A 356 -18.91 21.79 -1.92
CA GLU A 356 -18.82 21.58 -3.37
C GLU A 356 -17.42 21.84 -3.90
N THR A 357 -16.72 22.85 -3.35
CA THR A 357 -15.33 23.11 -3.70
C THR A 357 -14.44 21.94 -3.30
N ALA A 358 -14.61 21.38 -2.09
CA ALA A 358 -13.86 20.21 -1.65
C ALA A 358 -14.14 18.97 -2.52
N ILE A 359 -15.40 18.74 -2.89
CA ILE A 359 -15.80 17.61 -3.76
C ILE A 359 -15.21 17.76 -5.16
N ARG A 360 -15.29 18.96 -5.76
CA ARG A 360 -14.64 19.27 -7.04
C ARG A 360 -13.13 19.06 -6.95
N GLN A 361 -12.56 19.24 -5.76
CA GLN A 361 -11.16 19.01 -5.46
C GLN A 361 -10.84 17.55 -5.07
N GLY A 362 -11.76 16.61 -5.31
CA GLY A 362 -11.56 15.17 -5.11
C GLY A 362 -11.69 14.69 -3.66
N HIS A 363 -12.21 15.51 -2.74
CA HIS A 363 -12.31 15.16 -1.32
C HIS A 363 -13.45 14.15 -1.07
N LEU A 364 -13.10 12.89 -0.84
CA LEU A 364 -14.08 11.79 -0.76
C LEU A 364 -14.99 11.86 0.48
N GLN A 365 -14.48 12.33 1.62
CA GLN A 365 -15.31 12.53 2.82
C GLN A 365 -16.33 13.66 2.61
N ALA A 366 -16.01 14.68 1.81
CA ALA A 366 -16.95 15.75 1.49
C ALA A 366 -18.11 15.20 0.64
N LYS A 367 -17.80 14.30 -0.30
CA LYS A 367 -18.79 13.59 -1.11
C LYS A 367 -19.67 12.67 -0.26
N PHE A 368 -19.10 11.99 0.73
CA PHE A 368 -19.86 11.20 1.71
C PHE A 368 -20.84 12.10 2.49
N ASP A 369 -20.35 13.20 3.05
CA ASP A 369 -21.18 14.12 3.85
C ASP A 369 -22.32 14.72 3.02
N GLN A 370 -22.05 15.11 1.76
CA GLN A 370 -23.08 15.56 0.82
C GLN A 370 -24.14 14.47 0.58
N ALA A 371 -23.72 13.21 0.41
CA ALA A 371 -24.65 12.11 0.20
C ALA A 371 -25.58 11.89 1.40
N VAL A 372 -25.04 11.95 2.62
CA VAL A 372 -25.81 11.86 3.87
C VAL A 372 -26.79 13.03 4.00
N ASP A 373 -26.33 14.24 3.67
CA ASP A 373 -27.13 15.46 3.72
C ASP A 373 -28.33 15.40 2.74
N PHE A 374 -28.14 14.88 1.52
CA PHE A 374 -29.24 14.59 0.58
C PHE A 374 -30.24 13.58 1.13
N ILE A 375 -29.77 12.50 1.78
CA ILE A 375 -30.64 11.46 2.35
C ILE A 375 -31.50 12.02 3.48
N HIS A 376 -30.88 12.79 4.38
CA HIS A 376 -31.58 13.36 5.53
C HIS A 376 -32.38 14.63 5.19
N GLY A 377 -32.08 15.29 4.08
CA GLY A 377 -32.65 16.60 3.74
C GLY A 377 -32.13 17.71 4.65
N VAL A 378 -30.84 17.64 5.01
CA VAL A 378 -30.17 18.61 5.89
C VAL A 378 -29.15 19.35 5.04
N PHE A 379 -29.19 20.68 5.03
CA PHE A 379 -28.43 21.56 4.11
C PHE A 379 -28.84 21.40 2.63
N TYR A 380 -28.95 20.18 2.11
CA TYR A 380 -29.44 19.91 0.75
C TYR A 380 -30.94 19.56 0.73
N PRO A 381 -31.66 19.87 -0.37
CA PRO A 381 -33.00 19.34 -0.59
C PRO A 381 -33.01 17.82 -0.50
N LYS A 382 -34.02 17.25 0.15
CA LYS A 382 -34.09 15.81 0.37
C LYS A 382 -34.16 15.04 -0.95
N ASP A 383 -33.11 14.30 -1.28
CA ASP A 383 -33.03 13.39 -2.42
C ASP A 383 -32.32 12.09 -2.02
N ILE A 384 -33.10 11.16 -1.49
CA ILE A 384 -32.59 9.88 -1.00
C ILE A 384 -31.97 9.04 -2.12
N SER A 385 -32.51 9.11 -3.33
CA SER A 385 -32.02 8.26 -4.43
C SER A 385 -30.65 8.74 -4.91
N HIS A 386 -30.49 10.06 -5.07
CA HIS A 386 -29.21 10.65 -5.40
C HIS A 386 -28.16 10.39 -4.30
N GLY A 387 -28.52 10.58 -3.02
CA GLY A 387 -27.61 10.29 -1.91
C GLY A 387 -27.19 8.82 -1.82
N ILE A 388 -28.13 7.87 -2.00
CA ILE A 388 -27.78 6.43 -2.07
C ILE A 388 -26.81 6.16 -3.22
N PHE A 389 -27.06 6.75 -4.40
CA PHE A 389 -26.18 6.57 -5.55
C PHE A 389 -24.75 7.07 -5.28
N LEU A 390 -24.61 8.24 -4.66
CA LEU A 390 -23.32 8.77 -4.24
C LEU A 390 -22.60 7.84 -3.24
N LEU A 391 -23.31 7.29 -2.25
CA LEU A 391 -22.74 6.32 -1.31
C LEU A 391 -22.31 5.02 -1.99
N LEU A 392 -23.09 4.52 -2.96
CA LEU A 392 -22.75 3.31 -3.71
C LEU A 392 -21.47 3.47 -4.55
N GLN A 393 -21.23 4.68 -5.09
CA GLN A 393 -19.97 5.01 -5.76
C GLN A 393 -18.75 5.01 -4.83
N LEU A 394 -18.96 5.17 -3.52
CA LEU A 394 -17.90 5.19 -2.52
C LEU A 394 -17.57 3.80 -1.95
N LEU A 395 -18.43 2.80 -2.16
CA LEU A 395 -18.19 1.42 -1.67
C LEU A 395 -16.82 0.84 -2.03
N PRO A 396 -16.27 1.08 -3.23
CA PRO A 396 -14.96 0.55 -3.58
C PRO A 396 -13.80 1.24 -2.86
N VAL A 397 -14.01 2.28 -2.04
CA VAL A 397 -12.94 3.03 -1.37
C VAL A 397 -12.77 2.53 0.06
N LYS A 398 -11.57 2.19 0.51
CA LYS A 398 -11.33 1.67 1.85
C LYS A 398 -11.50 2.77 2.91
N GLY A 399 -12.08 2.44 4.06
CA GLY A 399 -12.41 3.41 5.10
C GLY A 399 -13.70 4.18 4.79
N ILE A 400 -13.72 5.00 3.73
CA ILE A 400 -14.92 5.77 3.33
C ILE A 400 -16.04 4.82 2.84
N GLY A 401 -15.70 3.80 2.07
CA GLY A 401 -16.65 2.78 1.62
C GLY A 401 -17.15 1.90 2.76
N ASP A 402 -16.34 1.68 3.81
CA ASP A 402 -16.80 1.00 5.03
C ASP A 402 -17.83 1.86 5.78
N GLN A 403 -17.59 3.18 5.88
CA GLN A 403 -18.57 4.14 6.39
C GLN A 403 -19.84 4.15 5.54
N ALA A 404 -19.71 4.21 4.21
CA ALA A 404 -20.84 4.18 3.27
C ALA A 404 -21.65 2.89 3.40
N LYS A 405 -20.97 1.74 3.51
CA LYS A 405 -21.60 0.45 3.72
C LYS A 405 -22.35 0.42 5.05
N GLN A 406 -21.71 0.85 6.14
CA GLN A 406 -22.32 0.89 7.47
C GLN A 406 -23.56 1.81 7.48
N PHE A 407 -23.45 2.99 6.86
CA PHE A 407 -24.57 3.92 6.74
C PHE A 407 -25.73 3.30 5.94
N LEU A 408 -25.43 2.74 4.75
CA LEU A 408 -26.43 2.09 3.91
C LEU A 408 -27.08 0.89 4.61
N ASP A 409 -26.33 0.06 5.33
CA ASP A 409 -26.85 -1.08 6.08
C ASP A 409 -27.77 -0.66 7.23
N ASN A 410 -27.39 0.37 7.98
CA ASN A 410 -28.11 0.83 9.17
C ASN A 410 -29.35 1.67 8.84
N GLU A 411 -29.19 2.69 8.00
CA GLU A 411 -30.23 3.69 7.75
C GLU A 411 -31.19 3.27 6.64
N ILE A 412 -30.66 2.63 5.57
CA ILE A 412 -31.46 2.33 4.38
C ILE A 412 -31.88 0.86 4.35
N GLY A 413 -30.91 -0.04 4.21
CA GLY A 413 -31.05 -1.48 4.28
C GLY A 413 -30.09 -2.25 3.38
N ARG A 414 -29.57 -3.36 3.90
CA ARG A 414 -28.56 -4.23 3.26
C ARG A 414 -28.91 -4.72 1.84
N SER A 415 -30.20 -4.85 1.52
CA SER A 415 -30.67 -5.25 0.20
C SER A 415 -30.15 -4.33 -0.92
N ILE A 416 -29.88 -3.05 -0.61
CA ILE A 416 -29.33 -2.11 -1.58
C ILE A 416 -27.92 -2.55 -2.03
N ILE A 417 -27.04 -2.79 -1.07
CA ILE A 417 -25.65 -3.20 -1.32
C ILE A 417 -25.63 -4.54 -2.05
N ASP A 418 -26.44 -5.50 -1.61
CA ASP A 418 -26.47 -6.85 -2.18
C ASP A 418 -26.87 -6.83 -3.66
N ILE A 419 -27.94 -6.13 -4.02
CA ILE A 419 -28.41 -6.06 -5.41
C ILE A 419 -27.44 -5.22 -6.25
N TYR A 420 -26.98 -4.07 -5.77
CA TYR A 420 -26.02 -3.23 -6.50
C TYR A 420 -24.72 -3.98 -6.80
N THR A 421 -24.17 -4.67 -5.80
CA THR A 421 -22.94 -5.45 -5.96
C THR A 421 -23.12 -6.58 -6.96
N LYS A 422 -24.26 -7.30 -6.89
CA LYS A 422 -24.55 -8.38 -7.83
C LYS A 422 -24.75 -7.86 -9.25
N TYR A 423 -25.44 -6.73 -9.42
CA TYR A 423 -25.66 -6.13 -10.73
C TYR A 423 -24.35 -5.72 -11.42
N ASN A 424 -23.40 -5.20 -10.66
CA ASN A 424 -22.11 -4.77 -11.18
C ASN A 424 -21.08 -5.90 -11.29
N ASP A 425 -21.39 -7.10 -10.80
CA ASP A 425 -20.51 -8.25 -10.91
C ASP A 425 -20.59 -8.89 -12.31
N LYS A 426 -19.58 -8.61 -13.15
CA LYS A 426 -19.49 -9.14 -14.52
C LYS A 426 -18.96 -10.58 -14.63
N SER A 427 -18.93 -11.35 -13.54
CA SER A 427 -18.31 -12.70 -13.53
C SER A 427 -19.22 -13.84 -13.99
N GLY A 428 -20.55 -13.64 -14.02
CA GLY A 428 -21.52 -14.66 -14.42
C GLY A 428 -22.28 -14.30 -15.71
N SER A 429 -23.21 -15.17 -16.13
CA SER A 429 -24.09 -14.85 -17.25
C SER A 429 -25.08 -13.74 -16.87
N TYR A 430 -25.49 -12.95 -17.86
CA TYR A 430 -26.50 -11.92 -17.67
C TYR A 430 -27.82 -12.50 -17.15
N GLU A 431 -28.25 -13.64 -17.70
CA GLU A 431 -29.50 -14.32 -17.34
C GLU A 431 -29.52 -14.77 -15.88
N GLU A 432 -28.46 -15.45 -15.41
CA GLU A 432 -28.33 -15.85 -14.00
C GLU A 432 -28.35 -14.64 -13.06
N THR A 433 -27.66 -13.55 -13.46
CA THR A 433 -27.60 -12.31 -12.69
C THR A 433 -28.99 -11.67 -12.55
N VAL A 434 -29.77 -11.62 -13.63
CA VAL A 434 -31.14 -11.12 -13.61
C VAL A 434 -32.02 -11.95 -12.68
N ILE A 435 -31.97 -13.29 -12.79
CA ILE A 435 -32.77 -14.20 -11.93
C ILE A 435 -32.45 -13.99 -10.44
N GLU A 436 -31.16 -13.93 -10.09
CA GLU A 436 -30.75 -13.70 -8.70
C GLU A 436 -31.24 -12.34 -8.18
N ILE A 437 -31.15 -11.29 -8.99
CA ILE A 437 -31.61 -9.96 -8.59
C ILE A 437 -33.14 -9.93 -8.43
N GLN A 438 -33.90 -10.54 -9.34
CA GLN A 438 -35.36 -10.67 -9.21
C GLN A 438 -35.76 -11.37 -7.90
N ALA A 439 -35.07 -12.45 -7.54
CA ALA A 439 -35.30 -13.18 -6.29
C ALA A 439 -34.95 -12.35 -5.04
N ARG A 440 -34.06 -11.35 -5.15
CA ARG A 440 -33.76 -10.40 -4.06
C ARG A 440 -34.81 -9.29 -4.01
N ILE A 441 -35.21 -8.72 -5.15
CA ILE A 441 -36.26 -7.70 -5.27
C ILE A 441 -37.56 -8.19 -4.62
N SER A 442 -37.97 -9.44 -4.89
CA SER A 442 -39.21 -10.02 -4.35
C SER A 442 -39.26 -10.12 -2.81
N LYS A 443 -38.12 -9.97 -2.12
CA LYS A 443 -38.04 -10.00 -0.65
C LYS A 443 -38.09 -8.60 -0.03
N ILE A 444 -37.93 -7.55 -0.82
CA ILE A 444 -37.89 -6.16 -0.33
C ILE A 444 -39.30 -5.75 0.11
N LYS A 445 -39.38 -5.11 1.29
CA LYS A 445 -40.63 -4.61 1.88
C LYS A 445 -40.66 -3.09 2.05
N LYS A 446 -39.49 -2.44 2.10
CA LYS A 446 -39.39 -0.98 2.23
C LYS A 446 -39.61 -0.35 0.85
N LEU A 447 -40.63 0.49 0.72
CA LEU A 447 -40.93 1.20 -0.53
C LEU A 447 -39.76 2.08 -0.98
N ASP A 448 -39.08 2.73 -0.04
CA ASP A 448 -37.91 3.58 -0.30
C ASP A 448 -36.80 2.86 -1.07
N ILE A 449 -36.55 1.60 -0.72
CA ILE A 449 -35.56 0.76 -1.40
C ILE A 449 -36.05 0.38 -2.80
N LEU A 450 -37.33 0.04 -2.94
CA LEU A 450 -37.90 -0.33 -4.24
C LEU A 450 -37.90 0.87 -5.20
N PHE A 451 -38.27 2.05 -4.72
CA PHE A 451 -38.26 3.26 -5.52
C PHE A 451 -36.84 3.63 -5.98
N PHE A 452 -35.85 3.54 -5.09
CA PHE A 452 -34.45 3.67 -5.49
C PHE A 452 -34.09 2.70 -6.63
N PHE A 453 -34.47 1.42 -6.53
CA PHE A 453 -34.15 0.44 -7.57
C PHE A 453 -34.89 0.68 -8.88
N ALA A 454 -36.09 1.24 -8.85
CA ALA A 454 -36.80 1.64 -10.05
C ALA A 454 -36.04 2.75 -10.78
N ASP A 455 -35.60 3.79 -10.06
CA ASP A 455 -34.76 4.85 -10.64
C ASP A 455 -33.42 4.31 -11.15
N PHE A 456 -32.77 3.47 -10.35
CA PHE A 456 -31.48 2.86 -10.70
C PHE A 456 -31.55 2.05 -12.01
N PHE A 457 -32.50 1.12 -12.13
CA PHE A 457 -32.62 0.30 -13.34
C PHE A 457 -33.16 1.08 -14.54
N LYS A 458 -33.99 2.11 -14.31
CA LYS A 458 -34.40 3.04 -15.36
C LYS A 458 -33.20 3.80 -15.92
N HIS A 459 -32.34 4.36 -15.07
CA HIS A 459 -31.14 5.08 -15.50
C HIS A 459 -30.18 4.20 -16.29
N LEU A 460 -30.13 2.90 -15.95
CA LEU A 460 -29.30 1.90 -16.62
C LEU A 460 -29.95 1.27 -17.86
N ASN A 461 -31.15 1.72 -18.25
CA ASN A 461 -31.94 1.15 -19.34
C ASN A 461 -32.17 -0.37 -19.22
N ASN A 462 -32.33 -0.89 -18.00
CA ASN A 462 -32.62 -2.31 -17.75
C ASN A 462 -34.13 -2.53 -17.55
N GLU A 463 -34.86 -2.67 -18.65
CA GLU A 463 -36.33 -2.81 -18.63
C GLU A 463 -36.83 -4.04 -17.86
N THR A 464 -36.08 -5.15 -17.93
CA THR A 464 -36.47 -6.41 -17.29
C THR A 464 -36.50 -6.25 -15.76
N LEU A 465 -35.42 -5.74 -15.17
CA LEU A 465 -35.34 -5.53 -13.73
C LEU A 465 -36.21 -4.37 -13.28
N LEU A 466 -36.34 -3.30 -14.08
CA LEU A 466 -37.26 -2.21 -13.82
C LEU A 466 -38.70 -2.73 -13.66
N LYS A 467 -39.17 -3.57 -14.58
CA LYS A 467 -40.49 -4.18 -14.51
C LYS A 467 -40.68 -5.00 -13.25
N SER A 468 -39.70 -5.84 -12.89
CA SER A 468 -39.74 -6.63 -11.64
C SER A 468 -39.84 -5.76 -10.39
N VAL A 469 -39.15 -4.61 -10.36
CA VAL A 469 -39.27 -3.65 -9.26
C VAL A 469 -40.66 -3.01 -9.23
N GLN A 470 -41.18 -2.57 -10.39
CA GLN A 470 -42.51 -1.97 -10.51
C GLN A 470 -43.62 -2.91 -10.03
N GLU A 471 -43.58 -4.18 -10.45
CA GLU A 471 -44.50 -5.22 -10.01
C GLU A 471 -44.43 -5.40 -8.49
N ARG A 472 -43.21 -5.41 -7.92
CA ARG A 472 -43.01 -5.53 -6.48
C ARG A 472 -43.51 -4.31 -5.70
N VAL A 473 -43.34 -3.10 -6.22
CA VAL A 473 -43.91 -1.88 -5.63
C VAL A 473 -45.43 -2.01 -5.53
N ILE A 474 -46.10 -2.39 -6.62
CA ILE A 474 -47.55 -2.59 -6.65
C ILE A 474 -47.97 -3.61 -5.60
N GLU A 475 -47.26 -4.73 -5.52
CA GLU A 475 -47.53 -5.79 -4.54
C GLU A 475 -47.40 -5.28 -3.08
N VAL A 476 -46.32 -4.57 -2.76
CA VAL A 476 -46.08 -4.03 -1.40
C VAL A 476 -47.12 -2.98 -1.03
N ILE A 477 -47.51 -2.10 -1.97
CA ILE A 477 -48.58 -1.12 -1.74
C ILE A 477 -49.89 -1.85 -1.44
N LYS A 478 -50.29 -2.82 -2.27
CA LYS A 478 -51.52 -3.61 -2.11
C LYS A 478 -51.55 -4.39 -0.79
N GLN A 479 -50.41 -4.87 -0.31
CA GLN A 479 -50.28 -5.55 0.99
C GLN A 479 -50.29 -4.58 2.18
N SER A 480 -49.89 -3.32 1.97
CA SER A 480 -49.87 -2.31 3.01
C SER A 480 -51.28 -1.73 3.24
N LYS A 481 -51.94 -2.11 4.33
CA LYS A 481 -53.22 -1.49 4.77
C LYS A 481 -53.09 -0.01 5.20
N LYS A 482 -51.96 0.64 4.90
CA LYS A 482 -51.63 2.02 5.31
C LYS A 482 -51.71 3.02 4.16
N ILE A 483 -51.77 2.56 2.92
CA ILE A 483 -51.74 3.42 1.74
C ILE A 483 -52.92 3.02 0.86
N HIS A 484 -53.98 3.83 0.85
CA HIS A 484 -55.13 3.64 -0.02
C HIS A 484 -55.02 4.65 -1.17
N ILE A 485 -54.60 4.17 -2.34
CA ILE A 485 -54.54 4.96 -3.58
C ILE A 485 -55.86 4.76 -4.30
N LYS A 486 -56.44 5.84 -4.83
CA LYS A 486 -57.80 5.84 -5.39
C LYS A 486 -57.98 4.90 -6.60
N ASP A 487 -56.93 4.63 -7.38
CA ASP A 487 -56.95 3.67 -8.48
C ASP A 487 -55.55 3.13 -8.87
N ASP A 488 -55.52 1.98 -9.57
CA ASP A 488 -54.29 1.37 -10.13
C ASP A 488 -53.65 2.26 -11.25
N ILE A 489 -54.42 3.19 -11.84
CA ILE A 489 -53.97 4.11 -12.89
C ILE A 489 -52.99 5.16 -12.31
N SER A 490 -53.24 5.63 -11.09
CA SER A 490 -52.37 6.58 -10.38
C SER A 490 -51.01 5.97 -10.01
N ILE A 491 -50.99 4.68 -9.63
CA ILE A 491 -49.75 3.94 -9.37
C ILE A 491 -48.92 3.83 -10.66
N ASN A 492 -49.55 3.48 -11.77
CA ASN A 492 -48.87 3.38 -13.07
C ASN A 492 -48.34 4.73 -13.55
N LYS A 493 -49.02 5.85 -13.26
CA LYS A 493 -48.52 7.22 -13.55
C LYS A 493 -47.29 7.58 -12.70
N ILE A 494 -47.29 7.26 -11.40
CA ILE A 494 -46.14 7.45 -10.50
C ILE A 494 -44.94 6.62 -11.00
N LEU A 495 -45.18 5.39 -11.43
CA LEU A 495 -44.14 4.48 -11.93
C LEU A 495 -43.62 4.84 -13.34
N ALA A 496 -44.41 5.56 -14.15
CA ALA A 496 -44.01 6.03 -15.48
C ALA A 496 -43.14 7.31 -15.45
N GLY A 497 -43.30 8.17 -14.43
CA GLY A 497 -42.72 9.52 -14.38
C GLY A 497 -41.30 9.66 -13.80
N SER A 498 -40.67 8.58 -13.31
CA SER A 498 -39.49 8.57 -12.41
C SER A 498 -39.87 8.63 -10.92
N PRO A 499 -39.80 7.50 -10.19
CA PRO A 499 -40.19 7.42 -8.80
C PRO A 499 -39.00 7.64 -7.87
N SER A 500 -38.56 8.89 -7.71
CA SER A 500 -37.74 9.20 -6.53
C SER A 500 -38.59 9.04 -5.28
N LEU A 501 -38.01 8.63 -4.15
CA LEU A 501 -38.73 8.70 -2.87
C LEU A 501 -39.13 10.15 -2.55
N ALA A 502 -38.28 11.10 -2.92
CA ALA A 502 -38.61 12.53 -2.95
C ALA A 502 -39.86 12.76 -3.80
N THR A 503 -39.94 12.23 -5.03
CA THR A 503 -41.15 12.33 -5.84
C THR A 503 -42.35 11.57 -5.27
N TYR A 504 -42.26 10.44 -4.57
CA TYR A 504 -43.46 9.86 -3.96
C TYR A 504 -44.02 10.74 -2.82
N ILE A 505 -43.13 11.29 -1.97
CA ILE A 505 -43.52 12.22 -0.90
C ILE A 505 -44.02 13.53 -1.52
N THR A 506 -43.25 14.13 -2.43
CA THR A 506 -43.58 15.35 -3.16
C THR A 506 -44.81 15.19 -4.05
N TYR A 507 -45.04 14.04 -4.69
CA TYR A 507 -46.26 13.76 -5.46
C TYR A 507 -47.46 13.57 -4.54
N LYS A 508 -47.29 12.95 -3.36
CA LYS A 508 -48.34 12.93 -2.33
C LYS A 508 -48.63 14.34 -1.78
N GLU A 509 -47.61 15.18 -1.63
CA GLU A 509 -47.74 16.58 -1.18
C GLU A 509 -48.35 17.49 -2.26
N GLN A 510 -48.02 17.28 -3.53
CA GLN A 510 -48.50 18.04 -4.69
C GLN A 510 -49.85 17.57 -5.20
N HIS A 511 -50.15 16.27 -5.06
CA HIS A 511 -51.39 15.63 -5.47
C HIS A 511 -52.11 14.92 -4.31
N PRO A 512 -52.36 15.61 -3.17
CA PRO A 512 -53.03 15.00 -2.02
C PRO A 512 -54.42 14.48 -2.37
N GLU A 513 -55.05 14.98 -3.43
CA GLU A 513 -56.33 14.52 -3.97
C GLU A 513 -56.32 13.09 -4.51
N LEU A 514 -55.16 12.53 -4.86
CA LEU A 514 -55.05 11.17 -5.40
C LEU A 514 -54.88 10.10 -4.30
N PHE A 515 -54.68 10.53 -3.06
CA PHE A 515 -54.50 9.66 -1.91
C PHE A 515 -55.73 9.76 -0.99
N GLU A 516 -56.15 8.64 -0.39
CA GLU A 516 -57.15 8.71 0.67
C GLU A 516 -56.54 9.39 1.91
N GLN A 517 -57.32 10.26 2.55
CA GLN A 517 -56.90 10.90 3.79
C GLN A 517 -56.80 9.84 4.90
N GLU A 518 -55.66 9.75 5.57
CA GLU A 518 -55.57 8.93 6.79
C GLU A 518 -56.64 9.43 7.77
N PRO A 519 -57.45 8.55 8.38
CA PRO A 519 -58.36 8.97 9.44
C PRO A 519 -57.52 9.60 10.56
N ALA A 520 -57.92 10.79 10.99
CA ALA A 520 -57.23 11.52 12.05
C ALA A 520 -56.98 10.56 13.23
N LYS A 521 -55.71 10.28 13.55
CA LYS A 521 -55.37 9.55 14.76
C LYS A 521 -55.92 10.33 15.94
N VAL A 522 -56.97 9.80 16.56
CA VAL A 522 -57.46 10.28 17.85
C VAL A 522 -56.28 10.20 18.81
N ARG A 523 -55.68 11.35 19.12
CA ARG A 523 -54.69 11.46 20.19
C ARG A 523 -55.41 11.14 21.49
N SER A 524 -55.26 9.91 21.98
CA SER A 524 -55.59 9.59 23.36
C SER A 524 -54.61 10.37 24.24
N ASN A 525 -55.03 11.55 24.71
CA ASN A 525 -54.39 12.24 25.82
C ASN A 525 -54.53 11.36 27.07
N ARG A 526 -53.59 10.42 27.27
CA ARG A 526 -53.36 9.82 28.58
C ARG A 526 -52.34 10.69 29.31
N LEU A 527 -52.83 11.81 29.85
CA LEU A 527 -52.21 12.42 31.02
C LEU A 527 -52.44 11.44 32.18
N GLN A 528 -51.40 10.73 32.60
CA GLN A 528 -51.41 10.12 33.93
C GLN A 528 -51.10 11.22 34.96
N PRO A 529 -51.95 11.43 35.98
CA PRO A 529 -51.57 12.22 37.13
C PRO A 529 -50.59 11.44 37.99
N ARG A 530 -49.44 12.06 38.28
CA ARG A 530 -48.56 11.67 39.39
C ARG A 530 -49.33 11.86 40.68
N ASN A 531 -49.79 10.78 41.30
CA ASN A 531 -50.21 10.80 42.69
C ASN A 531 -48.97 10.95 43.57
N LYS A 532 -48.95 12.04 44.34
CA LYS A 532 -48.23 12.14 45.61
C LYS A 532 -48.98 11.29 46.64
N ASN A 533 -48.26 10.39 47.30
CA ASN A 533 -48.31 10.15 48.74
C ASN A 533 -46.97 9.53 49.14
#